data_AF-A0A7K5FBE5-F1
#
_entry.id   AF-A0A7K5FBE5-F1
#
_cell.length_a   1.000
_cell.length_b   1.000
_cell.length_c   1.000
_cell.angle_alpha   90.00
_cell.angle_beta   90.00
_cell.angle_gamma   90.00
#
_symmetry.space_group_name_H-M   'P 1'
#
loop_
_entity.id
_entity.type
_entity.pdbx_description
1 polymer ?
#
loop_
_entity_poly.entity_id
_entity_poly.type
_entity_poly.pdbx_seq_one_letter_code
_entity_poly.pdbx_strand_id
1 'polypeptide(L)'
;VTIWLKKVFGDWPIPQHEVDEQTVNILCKLAEYNEATDRDVSLVIEGLKELSKEYEAEAKYLERLLSEELGLSIDKLSRKGTMYLDVLVSSAMTLETKDTSLASFIYAINERTSELYTTESENREMELELKNLIAKITTALKLETLLEKDLKNTQELTKVKKAKADCKSQDLQFLKLKCQELKRRIKAAEMDLAATGFDVSLSHKSLVSLAEKLDRLQKDIVPLKKKVKSYQDLPP
;
A
#
# COMPACT_ATOMS: atom_id res chain seq x y z
N VAL A 1 -21.36 13.46 34.19
CA VAL A 1 -21.23 12.65 32.95
C VAL A 1 -22.45 11.77 32.68
N THR A 2 -22.85 10.82 33.53
CA THR A 2 -23.99 9.91 33.29
C THR A 2 -25.34 10.61 33.08
N ILE A 3 -25.60 11.69 33.82
CA ILE A 3 -26.82 12.53 33.64
C ILE A 3 -26.80 13.24 32.28
N TRP A 4 -25.67 13.82 31.91
CA TRP A 4 -25.47 14.47 30.61
C TRP A 4 -25.60 13.48 29.45
N LEU A 5 -24.99 12.29 29.56
CA LEU A 5 -25.16 11.21 28.57
C LEU A 5 -26.64 10.81 28.44
N LYS A 6 -27.37 10.67 29.55
CA LYS A 6 -28.81 10.40 29.50
C LYS A 6 -29.60 11.51 28.80
N LYS A 7 -29.23 12.78 29.00
CA LYS A 7 -29.84 13.93 28.29
C LYS A 7 -29.56 13.88 26.79
N VAL A 8 -28.32 13.56 26.38
CA VAL A 8 -27.90 13.52 24.96
C VAL A 8 -28.53 12.34 24.22
N PHE A 9 -28.56 11.16 24.83
CA PHE A 9 -29.09 9.94 24.20
C PHE A 9 -30.62 9.81 24.35
N GLY A 10 -31.25 10.54 25.27
CA GLY A 10 -32.69 10.50 25.49
C GLY A 10 -33.17 9.08 25.83
N ASP A 11 -34.00 8.50 24.96
CA ASP A 11 -34.52 7.14 25.11
C ASP A 11 -33.59 6.06 24.52
N TRP A 12 -32.52 6.45 23.83
CA TRP A 12 -31.55 5.51 23.28
C TRP A 12 -30.61 4.97 24.39
N PRO A 13 -30.24 3.69 24.32
CA PRO A 13 -29.29 3.13 25.29
C PRO A 13 -27.92 3.79 25.13
N ILE A 14 -27.34 4.21 26.25
CA ILE A 14 -25.98 4.77 26.29
C ILE A 14 -24.98 3.67 25.90
N PRO A 15 -24.12 3.88 24.88
CA PRO A 15 -23.10 2.90 24.51
C PRO A 15 -22.19 2.55 25.67
N GLN A 16 -21.84 1.25 25.77
CA GLN A 16 -20.85 0.80 26.74
C GLN A 16 -19.50 1.45 26.42
N HIS A 17 -18.89 2.07 27.42
CA HIS A 17 -17.58 2.69 27.32
C HIS A 17 -16.71 2.21 28.48
N GLU A 18 -15.40 2.20 28.26
CA GLU A 18 -14.43 1.88 29.30
C GLU A 18 -14.39 3.04 30.31
N VAL A 19 -14.57 2.73 31.59
CA VAL A 19 -14.55 3.73 32.67
C VAL A 19 -13.12 3.84 33.20
N ASP A 20 -12.23 4.36 32.36
CA ASP A 20 -10.88 4.75 32.75
C ASP A 20 -10.82 6.28 33.03
N GLU A 21 -9.77 6.73 33.72
CA GLU A 21 -9.60 8.15 34.09
C GLU A 21 -9.55 9.06 32.84
N GLN A 22 -8.95 8.56 31.75
CA GLN A 22 -8.82 9.29 30.50
C GLN A 22 -10.18 9.50 29.83
N THR A 23 -11.00 8.46 29.73
CA THR A 23 -12.33 8.48 29.11
C THR A 23 -13.29 9.32 29.93
N VAL A 24 -13.27 9.20 31.26
CA VAL A 24 -14.10 10.05 32.14
C VAL A 24 -13.71 11.53 31.99
N ASN A 25 -12.42 11.86 31.93
CA ASN A 25 -11.96 13.24 31.73
C ASN A 25 -12.39 13.79 30.36
N ILE A 26 -12.27 13.00 29.29
CA ILE A 26 -12.74 13.38 27.94
C ILE A 26 -14.25 13.64 27.96
N LEU A 27 -15.04 12.76 28.59
CA LEU A 27 -16.49 12.91 28.68
C LEU A 27 -16.90 14.11 29.55
N CYS A 28 -16.18 14.42 30.62
CA CYS A 28 -16.41 15.64 31.41
C CYS A 28 -16.18 16.89 30.57
N LYS A 29 -15.04 16.99 29.87
CA LYS A 29 -14.73 18.13 29.00
C LYS A 29 -15.76 18.30 27.88
N LEU A 30 -16.19 17.19 27.28
CA LEU A 30 -17.22 17.20 26.24
C LEU A 30 -18.58 17.66 26.80
N ALA A 31 -18.93 17.22 28.01
CA ALA A 31 -20.15 17.65 28.67
C ALA A 31 -20.13 19.16 28.98
N GLU A 32 -19.05 19.67 29.55
CA GLU A 32 -18.87 21.09 29.84
C GLU A 32 -18.93 21.95 28.56
N TYR A 33 -18.24 21.51 27.50
CA TYR A 33 -18.25 22.19 26.21
C TYR A 33 -19.65 22.20 25.58
N ASN A 34 -20.34 21.06 25.58
CA ASN A 34 -21.70 20.98 25.04
C ASN A 34 -22.69 21.80 25.86
N GLU A 35 -22.60 21.80 27.19
CA GLU A 35 -23.47 22.63 28.02
C GLU A 35 -23.24 24.13 27.82
N ALA A 36 -21.98 24.56 27.62
CA ALA A 36 -21.67 25.93 27.25
C ALA A 36 -22.25 26.28 25.88
N THR A 37 -22.04 25.42 24.88
CA THR A 37 -22.56 25.61 23.52
C THR A 37 -24.10 25.63 23.50
N ASP A 38 -24.76 24.72 24.21
CA ASP A 38 -26.22 24.67 24.35
C ASP A 38 -26.77 25.98 24.93
N ARG A 39 -26.08 26.54 25.94
CA ARG A 39 -26.46 27.81 26.57
C ARG A 39 -26.34 28.96 25.58
N ASP A 40 -25.23 29.05 24.86
CA ASP A 40 -24.99 30.11 23.89
C ASP A 40 -26.01 30.04 22.74
N VAL A 41 -26.28 28.85 22.22
CA VAL A 41 -27.33 28.62 21.21
C VAL A 41 -28.70 29.01 21.74
N SER A 42 -29.02 28.68 23.00
CA SER A 42 -30.30 29.05 23.62
C SER A 42 -30.47 30.58 23.70
N LEU A 43 -29.41 31.30 24.09
CA LEU A 43 -29.40 32.77 24.11
C LEU A 43 -29.60 33.37 22.72
N VAL A 44 -28.97 32.81 21.68
CA VAL A 44 -29.17 33.23 20.29
C VAL A 44 -30.63 33.01 19.87
N ILE A 45 -31.22 31.86 20.19
CA ILE A 45 -32.63 31.56 19.88
C ILE A 45 -33.56 32.56 20.57
N GLU A 46 -33.34 32.85 21.85
CA GLU A 46 -34.13 33.83 22.59
C GLU A 46 -34.00 35.24 21.99
N GLY A 47 -32.78 35.66 21.66
CA GLY A 47 -32.53 36.93 20.99
C GLY A 47 -33.23 37.04 19.63
N LEU A 48 -33.18 35.99 18.80
CA LEU A 48 -33.87 35.95 17.52
C LEU A 48 -35.40 36.00 17.67
N LYS A 49 -35.95 35.36 18.70
CA LYS A 49 -37.39 35.43 19.00
C LYS A 49 -37.81 36.84 19.37
N GLU A 50 -37.02 37.55 20.18
CA GLU A 50 -37.35 38.93 20.55
C GLU A 50 -37.23 39.87 19.35
N LEU A 51 -36.14 39.74 18.59
CA LEU A 51 -35.95 40.47 17.35
C LEU A 51 -37.12 40.25 16.37
N SER A 52 -37.60 39.02 16.23
CA SER A 52 -38.77 38.70 15.41
C SER A 52 -40.03 39.46 15.85
N LYS A 53 -40.26 39.62 17.17
CA LYS A 53 -41.41 40.39 17.67
C LYS A 53 -41.25 41.87 17.38
N GLU A 54 -40.04 42.41 17.53
CA GLU A 54 -39.75 43.81 17.20
C GLU A 54 -40.03 44.10 15.72
N TYR A 55 -39.53 43.26 14.82
CA TYR A 55 -39.80 43.38 13.39
C TYR A 55 -41.28 43.24 13.04
N GLU A 56 -42.01 42.33 13.70
CA GLU A 56 -43.46 42.17 13.48
C GLU A 56 -44.23 43.42 13.95
N ALA A 57 -43.84 44.00 15.10
CA ALA A 57 -44.44 45.22 15.61
C ALA A 57 -44.18 46.42 14.68
N GLU A 58 -42.95 46.58 14.21
CA GLU A 58 -42.57 47.61 13.24
C GLU A 58 -43.31 47.44 11.91
N ALA A 59 -43.42 46.21 11.40
CA ALA A 59 -44.18 45.93 10.18
C ALA A 59 -45.66 46.35 10.30
N LYS A 60 -46.31 46.03 11.43
CA LYS A 60 -47.70 46.46 11.72
C LYS A 60 -47.82 47.97 11.86
N TYR A 61 -46.82 48.63 12.45
CA TYR A 61 -46.78 50.08 12.56
C TYR A 61 -46.69 50.74 11.18
N LEU A 62 -45.76 50.29 10.33
CA LEU A 62 -45.57 50.80 8.97
C LEU A 62 -46.79 50.53 8.09
N GLU A 63 -47.41 49.36 8.19
CA GLU A 63 -48.65 49.03 7.48
C GLU A 63 -49.78 50.00 7.84
N ARG A 64 -49.96 50.28 9.14
CA ARG A 64 -50.96 51.26 9.62
C ARG A 64 -50.66 52.67 9.12
N LEU A 65 -49.42 53.13 9.25
CA LEU A 65 -48.98 54.45 8.79
C LEU A 65 -49.25 54.65 7.29
N LEU A 66 -48.86 53.66 6.48
CA LEU A 66 -49.06 53.69 5.03
C LEU A 66 -50.54 53.67 4.66
N SER A 67 -51.35 52.82 5.29
CA SER A 67 -52.76 52.62 4.94
C SER A 67 -53.69 53.71 5.48
N GLU A 68 -53.60 54.04 6.77
CA GLU A 68 -54.54 54.94 7.47
C GLU A 68 -54.15 56.41 7.33
N GLU A 69 -52.86 56.75 7.50
CA GLU A 69 -52.43 58.16 7.51
C GLU A 69 -52.11 58.69 6.11
N LEU A 70 -51.41 57.88 5.31
CA LEU A 70 -50.98 58.26 3.96
C LEU A 70 -51.94 57.79 2.87
N GLY A 71 -52.87 56.88 3.19
CA GLY A 71 -53.83 56.35 2.23
C GLY A 71 -53.19 55.51 1.12
N LEU A 72 -51.99 54.99 1.31
CA LEU A 72 -51.21 54.16 0.39
C LEU A 72 -51.45 52.66 0.66
N SER A 73 -52.69 52.20 0.48
CA SER A 73 -53.00 50.75 0.56
C SER A 73 -52.54 50.01 -0.70
N ILE A 74 -52.13 48.74 -0.54
CA ILE A 74 -51.84 47.79 -1.61
C ILE A 74 -53.02 47.67 -2.60
N ASP A 75 -54.25 47.79 -2.10
CA ASP A 75 -55.48 47.68 -2.90
C ASP A 75 -55.65 48.83 -3.89
N LYS A 76 -54.94 49.95 -3.67
CA LYS A 76 -54.95 51.12 -4.55
C LYS A 76 -53.91 51.03 -5.66
N LEU A 77 -53.03 50.03 -5.62
CA LEU A 77 -52.04 49.81 -6.66
C LEU A 77 -52.70 49.17 -7.88
N SER A 78 -52.21 49.54 -9.07
CA SER A 78 -52.55 48.78 -10.27
C SER A 78 -52.03 47.35 -10.16
N ARG A 79 -52.62 46.41 -10.91
CA ARG A 79 -52.14 45.02 -11.01
C ARG A 79 -50.63 44.92 -11.29
N LYS A 80 -50.09 45.83 -12.12
CA LYS A 80 -48.64 45.88 -12.40
C LYS A 80 -47.83 46.33 -11.19
N GLY A 81 -48.32 47.31 -10.44
CA GLY A 81 -47.67 47.80 -9.22
C GLY A 81 -47.57 46.71 -8.15
N THR A 82 -48.66 45.98 -7.91
CA THR A 82 -48.66 44.83 -7.00
C THR A 82 -47.68 43.75 -7.45
N MET A 83 -47.66 43.42 -8.74
CA MET A 83 -46.72 42.44 -9.29
C MET A 83 -45.25 42.87 -9.15
N TYR A 84 -44.93 44.15 -9.35
CA TYR A 84 -43.55 44.65 -9.17
C TYR A 84 -43.11 44.62 -7.72
N LEU A 85 -43.99 44.96 -6.77
CA LEU A 85 -43.69 44.83 -5.34
C LEU A 85 -43.47 43.38 -4.94
N ASP A 86 -44.32 42.46 -5.42
CA ASP A 86 -44.19 41.03 -5.15
C ASP A 86 -42.84 40.47 -5.66
N VAL A 87 -42.44 40.84 -6.89
CA VAL A 87 -41.13 40.46 -7.44
C VAL A 87 -39.99 41.08 -6.64
N LEU A 88 -40.11 42.34 -6.21
CA LEU A 88 -39.09 43.03 -5.42
C LEU A 88 -38.89 42.35 -4.06
N VAL A 89 -39.98 42.06 -3.35
CA VAL A 89 -39.96 41.38 -2.04
C VAL A 89 -39.44 39.95 -2.21
N SER A 90 -39.93 39.21 -3.21
CA SER A 90 -39.47 37.84 -3.48
C SER A 90 -37.97 37.80 -3.81
N SER A 91 -37.48 38.77 -4.58
CA SER A 91 -36.05 38.89 -4.91
C SER A 91 -35.22 39.23 -3.66
N ALA A 92 -35.69 40.16 -2.82
CA ALA A 92 -35.02 40.52 -1.56
C ALA A 92 -34.92 39.32 -0.61
N MET A 93 -36.00 38.55 -0.48
CA MET A 93 -36.04 37.34 0.34
C MET A 93 -35.14 36.23 -0.21
N THR A 94 -35.13 36.04 -1.54
CA THR A 94 -34.29 35.02 -2.19
C THR A 94 -32.80 35.35 -2.08
N LEU A 95 -32.45 36.65 -2.17
CA LEU A 95 -31.09 37.13 -2.03
C LEU A 95 -30.68 37.41 -0.58
N GLU A 96 -31.61 37.21 0.38
CA GLU A 96 -31.40 37.47 1.81
C GLU A 96 -30.91 38.90 2.10
N THR A 97 -31.40 39.88 1.33
CA THR A 97 -30.98 41.28 1.48
C THR A 97 -31.60 41.92 2.71
N LYS A 98 -30.84 42.78 3.40
CA LYS A 98 -31.30 43.55 4.57
C LYS A 98 -32.47 44.49 4.26
N ASP A 99 -32.47 45.10 3.08
CA ASP A 99 -33.49 46.04 2.63
C ASP A 99 -33.69 45.95 1.11
N THR A 100 -34.72 46.62 0.60
CA THR A 100 -35.04 46.69 -0.83
C THR A 100 -34.29 47.80 -1.56
N SER A 101 -33.20 48.33 -0.99
CA SER A 101 -32.40 49.36 -1.64
C SER A 101 -31.59 48.76 -2.79
N LEU A 102 -31.36 49.57 -3.83
CA LEU A 102 -30.56 49.16 -4.98
C LEU A 102 -29.13 48.74 -4.58
N ALA A 103 -28.55 49.39 -3.57
CA ALA A 103 -27.21 49.07 -3.09
C ALA A 103 -27.13 47.66 -2.49
N SER A 104 -28.13 47.27 -1.67
CA SER A 104 -28.23 45.92 -1.10
C SER A 104 -28.38 44.86 -2.18
N PHE A 105 -29.19 45.11 -3.22
CA PHE A 105 -29.30 44.19 -4.36
C PHE A 105 -28.00 44.05 -5.14
N ILE A 106 -27.33 45.16 -5.46
CA ILE A 106 -26.07 45.12 -6.20
C ILE A 106 -25.01 44.36 -5.39
N TYR A 107 -24.93 44.60 -4.08
CA TYR A 107 -24.01 43.88 -3.21
C TYR A 107 -24.31 42.37 -3.21
N ALA A 108 -25.54 41.96 -2.91
CA ALA A 108 -25.91 40.55 -2.84
C ALA A 108 -25.72 39.83 -4.18
N ILE A 109 -26.06 40.47 -5.30
CA ILE A 109 -25.83 39.91 -6.64
C ILE A 109 -24.33 39.71 -6.89
N ASN A 110 -23.50 40.70 -6.56
CA ASN A 110 -22.05 40.60 -6.77
C ASN A 110 -21.42 39.53 -5.87
N GLU A 111 -21.83 39.44 -4.62
CA GLU A 111 -21.39 38.41 -3.66
C GLU A 111 -21.74 37.02 -4.19
N ARG A 112 -23.02 36.76 -4.52
CA ARG A 112 -23.47 35.48 -5.07
C ARG A 112 -22.80 35.13 -6.40
N THR A 113 -22.58 36.12 -7.25
CA THR A 113 -21.87 35.92 -8.52
C THR A 113 -20.40 35.56 -8.28
N SER A 114 -19.74 36.20 -7.32
CA SER A 114 -18.37 35.87 -6.94
C SER A 114 -18.29 34.45 -6.37
N GLU A 115 -19.17 34.08 -5.44
CA GLU A 115 -19.26 32.73 -4.87
C GLU A 115 -19.49 31.66 -5.95
N LEU A 116 -20.34 31.95 -6.94
CA LEU A 116 -20.57 31.07 -8.08
C LEU A 116 -19.29 30.84 -8.88
N TYR A 117 -18.55 31.90 -9.22
CA TYR A 117 -17.31 31.78 -9.98
C TYR A 117 -16.21 31.06 -9.21
N THR A 118 -16.06 31.31 -7.91
CA THR A 118 -15.08 30.59 -7.09
C THR A 118 -15.41 29.11 -7.03
N THR A 119 -16.68 28.77 -6.76
CA THR A 119 -17.15 27.38 -6.70
C THR A 119 -16.99 26.67 -8.05
N GLU A 120 -17.31 27.32 -9.17
CA GLU A 120 -17.09 26.76 -10.51
C GLU A 120 -15.61 26.49 -10.79
N SER A 121 -14.73 27.39 -10.36
CA SER A 121 -13.28 27.23 -10.53
C SER A 121 -12.76 26.04 -9.74
N GLU A 122 -13.13 25.93 -8.47
CA GLU A 122 -12.77 24.81 -7.59
C GLU A 122 -13.30 23.48 -8.13
N ASN A 123 -14.54 23.45 -8.63
CA ASN A 123 -15.10 22.26 -9.28
C ASN A 123 -14.30 21.83 -10.51
N ARG A 124 -13.88 22.77 -11.37
CA ARG A 124 -13.06 22.46 -12.55
C ARG A 124 -11.69 21.92 -12.16
N GLU A 125 -11.07 22.46 -11.12
CA GLU A 125 -9.81 21.96 -10.59
C GLU A 125 -9.95 20.54 -10.05
N MET A 126 -10.98 20.29 -9.24
CA MET A 126 -11.28 18.97 -8.69
C MET A 126 -11.56 17.94 -9.79
N GLU A 127 -12.28 18.31 -10.85
CA GLU A 127 -12.49 17.43 -12.01
C GLU A 127 -11.17 17.06 -12.71
N LEU A 128 -10.22 18.00 -12.81
CA LEU A 128 -8.91 17.76 -13.41
C LEU A 128 -8.09 16.79 -12.55
N GLU A 129 -8.08 17.00 -11.23
CA GLU A 129 -7.43 16.12 -10.27
C GLU A 129 -8.02 14.71 -10.32
N LEU A 130 -9.35 14.59 -10.37
CA LEU A 130 -10.04 13.32 -10.48
C LEU A 130 -9.65 12.57 -11.76
N LYS A 131 -9.60 13.27 -12.91
CA LYS A 131 -9.15 12.69 -14.18
C LYS A 131 -7.71 12.19 -14.08
N ASN A 132 -6.82 12.94 -13.43
CA ASN A 132 -5.42 12.54 -13.21
C ASN A 132 -5.32 11.29 -12.30
N LEU A 133 -6.08 11.25 -11.21
CA LEU A 133 -6.12 10.10 -10.31
C LEU A 133 -6.64 8.84 -11.02
N ILE A 134 -7.71 8.96 -11.81
CA ILE A 134 -8.23 7.86 -12.63
C ILE A 134 -7.16 7.33 -13.58
N ALA A 135 -6.42 8.21 -14.25
CA ALA A 135 -5.33 7.81 -15.14
C ALA A 135 -4.22 7.06 -14.38
N LYS A 136 -3.79 7.58 -13.22
CA LYS A 136 -2.79 6.94 -12.36
C LYS A 136 -3.24 5.56 -11.88
N ILE A 137 -4.47 5.44 -11.37
CA ILE A 137 -5.06 4.17 -10.91
C ILE A 137 -5.10 3.17 -12.06
N THR A 138 -5.54 3.61 -13.26
CA THR A 138 -5.57 2.75 -14.44
C THR A 138 -4.18 2.23 -14.81
N THR A 139 -3.13 3.05 -14.73
CA THR A 139 -1.75 2.60 -14.96
C THR A 139 -1.27 1.64 -13.89
N ALA A 140 -1.58 1.89 -12.62
CA ALA A 140 -1.20 1.02 -11.51
C ALA A 140 -1.86 -0.35 -11.61
N LEU A 141 -3.17 -0.42 -11.92
CA LEU A 141 -3.89 -1.68 -12.13
C LEU A 141 -3.31 -2.50 -13.29
N LYS A 142 -2.91 -1.85 -14.39
CA LYS A 142 -2.21 -2.55 -15.49
C LYS A 142 -0.87 -3.13 -15.06
N LEU A 143 -0.13 -2.43 -14.20
CA LEU A 143 1.14 -2.93 -13.67
C LEU A 143 0.92 -4.08 -12.68
N GLU A 144 -0.06 -3.97 -11.80
CA GLU A 144 -0.43 -5.01 -10.84
C GLU A 144 -0.77 -6.33 -11.54
N THR A 145 -1.65 -6.29 -12.56
CA THR A 145 -2.00 -7.49 -13.34
C THR A 145 -0.80 -8.13 -14.05
N LEU A 146 0.17 -7.33 -14.49
CA LEU A 146 1.42 -7.83 -15.07
C LEU A 146 2.30 -8.51 -13.99
N LEU A 147 2.44 -7.88 -12.83
CA LEU A 147 3.22 -8.42 -11.71
C LEU A 147 2.61 -9.71 -11.16
N GLU A 148 1.29 -9.82 -11.09
CA GLU A 148 0.62 -11.07 -10.71
C GLU A 148 0.92 -12.21 -11.68
N LYS A 149 0.91 -11.92 -12.98
CA LYS A 149 1.28 -12.90 -14.01
C LYS A 149 2.73 -13.34 -13.88
N ASP A 150 3.65 -12.39 -13.69
CA ASP A 150 5.08 -12.68 -13.53
C ASP A 150 5.35 -13.46 -12.23
N LEU A 151 4.65 -13.14 -11.15
CA LEU A 151 4.71 -13.89 -9.90
C LEU A 151 4.27 -15.34 -10.09
N LYS A 152 3.17 -15.57 -10.81
CA LYS A 152 2.70 -16.93 -11.12
C LYS A 152 3.74 -17.71 -11.94
N ASN A 153 4.28 -17.10 -13.00
CA ASN A 153 5.30 -17.72 -13.85
C ASN A 153 6.58 -18.07 -13.05
N THR A 154 7.04 -17.16 -12.19
CA THR A 154 8.23 -17.38 -11.37
C THR A 154 8.02 -18.45 -10.30
N GLN A 155 6.82 -18.52 -9.70
CA GLN A 155 6.45 -19.61 -8.79
C GLN A 155 6.48 -20.97 -9.48
N GLU A 156 5.92 -21.08 -10.70
CA GLU A 156 5.97 -22.32 -11.50
C GLU A 156 7.41 -22.72 -11.85
N LEU A 157 8.23 -21.77 -12.32
CA LEU A 157 9.65 -22.02 -12.60
C LEU A 157 10.41 -22.48 -11.36
N THR A 158 10.11 -21.91 -10.20
CA THR A 158 10.73 -22.28 -8.92
C THR A 158 10.38 -23.70 -8.52
N LYS A 159 9.11 -24.12 -8.68
CA LYS A 159 8.68 -25.51 -8.43
C LYS A 159 9.48 -26.50 -9.31
N VAL A 160 9.61 -26.20 -10.61
CA VAL A 160 10.37 -27.05 -11.54
C VAL A 160 11.84 -27.12 -11.17
N LYS A 161 12.48 -25.98 -10.86
CA LYS A 161 13.88 -25.92 -10.46
C LYS A 161 14.13 -26.69 -9.16
N LYS A 162 13.23 -26.59 -8.19
CA LYS A 162 13.29 -27.33 -6.92
C LYS A 162 13.23 -28.84 -7.18
N ALA A 163 12.24 -29.32 -7.93
CA ALA A 163 12.14 -30.74 -8.29
C ALA A 163 13.39 -31.26 -9.01
N LYS A 164 13.98 -30.47 -9.91
CA LYS A 164 15.24 -30.82 -10.59
C LYS A 164 16.44 -30.87 -9.64
N ALA A 165 16.52 -29.95 -8.67
CA ALA A 165 17.57 -29.95 -7.66
C ALA A 165 17.44 -31.16 -6.73
N ASP A 166 16.22 -31.49 -6.30
CA ASP A 166 15.93 -32.64 -5.45
C ASP A 166 16.31 -33.96 -6.16
N CYS A 167 15.96 -34.11 -7.44
CA CYS A 167 16.36 -35.25 -8.27
C CYS A 167 17.89 -35.38 -8.37
N LYS A 168 18.60 -34.29 -8.68
CA LYS A 168 20.07 -34.28 -8.71
C LYS A 168 20.70 -34.63 -7.36
N SER A 169 20.09 -34.21 -6.25
CA SER A 169 20.56 -34.53 -4.91
C SER A 169 20.44 -36.03 -4.62
N GLN A 170 19.32 -36.66 -5.04
CA GLN A 170 19.12 -38.10 -4.94
C GLN A 170 20.15 -38.88 -5.79
N ASP A 171 20.39 -38.45 -7.03
CA ASP A 171 21.41 -39.05 -7.90
C ASP A 171 22.80 -38.99 -7.27
N LEU A 172 23.16 -37.83 -6.70
CA LEU A 172 24.45 -37.63 -6.04
C LEU A 172 24.59 -38.52 -4.79
N GLN A 173 23.51 -38.69 -4.03
CA GLN A 173 23.48 -39.61 -2.88
C GLN A 173 23.67 -41.06 -3.33
N PHE A 174 22.99 -41.48 -4.40
CA PHE A 174 23.17 -42.81 -4.98
C PHE A 174 24.61 -43.05 -5.45
N LEU A 175 25.19 -42.10 -6.19
CA LEU A 175 26.58 -42.17 -6.63
C LEU A 175 27.56 -42.26 -5.46
N LYS A 176 27.33 -41.49 -4.38
CA LYS A 176 28.13 -41.54 -3.16
C LYS A 176 28.10 -42.93 -2.51
N LEU A 177 26.92 -43.54 -2.38
CA LEU A 177 26.78 -44.90 -1.87
C LEU A 177 27.49 -45.92 -2.77
N LYS A 178 27.36 -45.79 -4.10
CA LYS A 178 28.02 -46.66 -5.07
C LYS A 178 29.55 -46.57 -4.97
N CYS A 179 30.11 -45.37 -4.81
CA CYS A 179 31.55 -45.18 -4.60
C CYS A 179 32.04 -45.85 -3.31
N GLN A 180 31.28 -45.76 -2.22
CA GLN A 180 31.62 -46.42 -0.96
C GLN A 180 31.58 -47.96 -1.08
N GLU A 181 30.59 -48.50 -1.79
CA GLU A 181 30.51 -49.93 -2.11
C GLU A 181 31.72 -50.39 -2.94
N LEU A 182 32.04 -49.69 -4.03
CA LEU A 182 33.19 -50.02 -4.87
C LEU A 182 34.50 -49.97 -4.07
N LYS A 183 34.68 -48.96 -3.20
CA LYS A 183 35.83 -48.89 -2.29
C LYS A 183 35.94 -50.11 -1.38
N ARG A 184 34.81 -50.60 -0.83
CA ARG A 184 34.79 -51.81 0.00
C ARG A 184 35.14 -53.06 -0.81
N ARG A 185 34.59 -53.21 -2.02
CA ARG A 185 34.89 -54.33 -2.93
C ARG A 185 36.35 -54.35 -3.38
N ILE A 186 36.93 -53.19 -3.69
CA ILE A 186 38.36 -53.06 -4.02
C ILE A 186 39.22 -53.51 -2.84
N LYS A 187 38.96 -52.99 -1.63
CA LYS A 187 39.70 -53.40 -0.43
C LYS A 187 39.59 -54.90 -0.14
N ALA A 188 38.40 -55.49 -0.30
CA ALA A 188 38.21 -56.92 -0.12
C ALA A 188 39.02 -57.73 -1.15
N ALA A 189 38.94 -57.37 -2.43
CA ALA A 189 39.72 -58.02 -3.48
C ALA A 189 41.23 -57.87 -3.28
N GLU A 190 41.71 -56.71 -2.82
CA GLU A 190 43.11 -56.49 -2.45
C GLU A 190 43.54 -57.40 -1.28
N MET A 191 42.69 -57.55 -0.26
CA MET A 191 42.94 -58.47 0.86
C MET A 191 42.96 -59.93 0.40
N ASP A 192 42.04 -60.34 -0.47
CA ASP A 192 42.00 -61.69 -1.05
C ASP A 192 43.25 -61.99 -1.89
N LEU A 193 43.69 -61.02 -2.70
CA LEU A 193 44.95 -61.11 -3.46
C LEU A 193 46.16 -61.27 -2.52
N ALA A 194 46.23 -60.47 -1.47
CA ALA A 194 47.30 -60.57 -0.48
C ALA A 194 47.28 -61.92 0.25
N ALA A 195 46.10 -62.44 0.61
CA ALA A 195 45.94 -63.74 1.26
C ALA A 195 46.32 -64.93 0.36
N THR A 196 46.13 -64.81 -0.96
CA THR A 196 46.60 -65.79 -1.95
C THR A 196 48.11 -65.70 -2.24
N GLY A 197 48.84 -64.83 -1.54
CA GLY A 197 50.30 -64.72 -1.63
C GLY A 197 50.77 -63.85 -2.78
N PHE A 198 49.93 -62.98 -3.33
CA PHE A 198 50.33 -62.05 -4.38
C PHE A 198 51.30 -60.99 -3.85
N ASP A 199 52.50 -60.92 -4.45
CA ASP A 199 53.49 -59.88 -4.20
C ASP A 199 53.42 -58.80 -5.29
N VAL A 200 53.54 -57.53 -4.90
CA VAL A 200 53.49 -56.37 -5.80
C VAL A 200 54.62 -56.40 -6.86
N SER A 201 55.69 -57.16 -6.58
CA SER A 201 56.77 -57.46 -7.53
C SER A 201 56.28 -58.22 -8.78
N LEU A 202 55.19 -58.99 -8.66
CA LEU A 202 54.53 -59.73 -9.75
C LEU A 202 53.51 -58.87 -10.51
N SER A 203 53.35 -57.59 -10.15
CA SER A 203 52.48 -56.70 -10.92
C SER A 203 53.06 -56.44 -12.32
N HIS A 204 52.18 -56.27 -13.31
CA HIS A 204 52.56 -55.97 -14.70
C HIS A 204 53.54 -54.79 -14.77
N LYS A 205 53.30 -53.73 -14.00
CA LYS A 205 54.17 -52.55 -13.95
C LYS A 205 55.59 -52.90 -13.45
N SER A 206 55.69 -53.68 -12.38
CA SER A 206 56.97 -54.12 -11.83
C SER A 206 57.72 -55.03 -12.81
N LEU A 207 57.02 -56.01 -13.40
CA LEU A 207 57.55 -56.93 -14.40
C LEU A 207 58.07 -56.21 -15.65
N VAL A 208 57.31 -55.23 -16.17
CA VAL A 208 57.75 -54.41 -17.32
C VAL A 208 58.98 -53.59 -16.95
N SER A 209 59.00 -52.94 -15.78
CA SER A 209 60.19 -52.18 -15.36
C SER A 209 61.43 -53.05 -15.18
N LEU A 210 61.25 -54.30 -14.71
CA LEU A 210 62.33 -55.27 -14.55
C LEU A 210 62.84 -55.73 -15.90
N ALA A 211 61.94 -56.04 -16.85
CA ALA A 211 62.30 -56.38 -18.22
C ALA A 211 63.07 -55.24 -18.91
N GLU A 212 62.62 -53.99 -18.75
CA GLU A 212 63.32 -52.82 -19.28
C GLU A 212 64.70 -52.60 -18.63
N LYS A 213 64.86 -52.89 -17.34
CA LYS A 213 66.16 -52.85 -16.66
C LYS A 213 67.07 -53.96 -17.14
N LEU A 214 66.54 -55.16 -17.36
CA LEU A 214 67.28 -56.30 -17.88
C LEU A 214 67.79 -56.02 -19.30
N ASP A 215 66.94 -55.45 -20.17
CA ASP A 215 67.36 -55.04 -21.52
C ASP A 215 68.45 -53.97 -21.50
N ARG A 216 68.36 -52.98 -20.59
CA ARG A 216 69.42 -51.98 -20.38
C ARG A 216 70.73 -52.60 -19.91
N LEU A 217 70.69 -53.44 -18.87
CA LEU A 217 71.86 -54.16 -18.37
C LEU A 217 72.46 -55.07 -19.44
N GLN A 218 71.63 -55.70 -20.27
CA GLN A 218 72.09 -56.53 -21.37
C GLN A 218 72.79 -55.70 -22.46
N LYS A 219 72.28 -54.50 -22.78
CA LYS A 219 72.95 -53.53 -23.66
C LYS A 219 74.30 -53.06 -23.10
N ASP A 220 74.43 -52.90 -21.78
CA ASP A 220 75.67 -52.50 -21.12
C ASP A 220 76.68 -53.66 -20.99
N ILE A 221 76.21 -54.90 -20.82
CA ILE A 221 77.07 -56.10 -20.73
C ILE A 221 77.75 -56.39 -22.07
N VAL A 222 77.10 -56.16 -23.21
CA VAL A 222 77.66 -56.41 -24.55
C VAL A 222 79.03 -55.74 -24.77
N PRO A 223 79.20 -54.41 -24.56
CA PRO A 223 80.49 -53.75 -24.69
C PRO A 223 81.48 -54.13 -23.57
N LEU A 224 81.02 -54.39 -22.34
CA LEU A 224 81.87 -54.85 -21.24
C LEU A 224 82.47 -56.24 -21.52
N LYS A 225 81.69 -57.18 -22.07
CA LYS A 225 82.16 -58.51 -22.48
C LYS A 225 83.15 -58.41 -23.65
N LYS A 226 82.96 -57.44 -24.56
CA LYS A 226 83.91 -57.11 -25.62
C LYS A 226 85.23 -56.56 -25.06
N LYS A 227 85.17 -55.74 -24.00
CA LYS A 227 86.33 -55.22 -23.28
C LYS A 227 87.09 -56.32 -22.53
N VAL A 228 86.39 -57.22 -21.83
CA VAL A 228 87.01 -58.38 -21.17
C VAL A 228 87.71 -59.30 -22.17
N LYS A 229 87.12 -59.54 -23.35
CA LYS A 229 87.80 -60.25 -24.45
C LYS A 229 89.09 -59.53 -24.88
N SER A 230 89.08 -58.20 -25.03
CA SER A 230 90.31 -57.45 -25.34
C SER A 230 91.38 -57.48 -24.23
N TYR A 231 90.99 -57.73 -22.97
CA TYR A 231 91.95 -57.93 -21.86
C TYR A 231 92.44 -59.39 -21.78
N GLN A 232 91.72 -60.36 -22.35
CA GLN A 232 92.16 -61.76 -22.49
C GLN A 232 93.11 -61.98 -23.68
N ASP A 233 93.20 -61.02 -24.61
CA ASP A 233 94.09 -61.03 -25.78
C ASP A 233 95.44 -60.31 -25.52
N LEU A 234 95.75 -59.94 -24.28
CA LEU A 234 97.06 -59.41 -23.90
C LEU A 234 98.01 -60.56 -23.49
N PRO A 235 99.19 -60.71 -24.11
CA PRO A 235 100.21 -61.68 -23.67
C PRO A 235 100.81 -61.28 -22.31
N PRO A 236 101.40 -62.25 -21.55
CA PRO A 236 101.96 -62.03 -20.21
C PRO A 236 103.12 -61.03 -20.17
#